data_AF-A0A2E9IMA6-F1
#
_entry.id   AF-A0A2E9IMA6-F1
#
_cell.length_a   1.000
_cell.length_b   1.000
_cell.length_c   1.000
_cell.angle_alpha   90.00
_cell.angle_beta   90.00
_cell.angle_gamma   90.00
#
_symmetry.space_group_name_H-M   'P 1'
#
loop_
_entity.id
_entity.type
_entity.pdbx_description
1 polymer ?
#
loop_
_entity_poly.entity_id
_entity_poly.type
_entity_poly.pdbx_seq_one_letter_code
_entity_poly.pdbx_strand_id
1 'polypeptide(L)'
;MKPLRLSNAVGKLKAEDQCLELKEELARDPAKGDLLRGTGGFRKVRMRLPGRGKSGGARVIYYYLSADGIIYLVSLYAKNVQENLTAKQAKQLKELSTIIETKI
;
A
#
# COMPACT_ATOMS: atom_id res chain seq x y z
N MET A 1 7.06 -12.54 13.04
CA MET A 1 6.65 -11.51 12.04
C MET A 1 6.25 -12.24 10.76
N LYS A 2 4.95 -12.29 10.42
CA LYS A 2 4.48 -12.97 9.18
C LYS A 2 4.82 -12.11 7.95
N PRO A 3 5.40 -12.68 6.88
CA PRO A 3 5.81 -11.90 5.72
C PRO A 3 4.61 -11.40 4.90
N LEU A 4 4.73 -10.14 4.51
CA LEU A 4 3.82 -9.37 3.65
C LEU A 4 3.83 -9.91 2.22
N ARG A 5 2.77 -10.61 1.78
CA ARG A 5 2.73 -11.24 0.44
C ARG A 5 2.10 -10.31 -0.61
N LEU A 6 2.96 -9.67 -1.41
CA LEU A 6 2.63 -8.82 -2.57
C LEU A 6 2.98 -9.47 -3.93
N SER A 7 3.32 -10.75 -3.94
CA SER A 7 4.19 -11.39 -4.94
C SER A 7 3.81 -11.16 -6.40
N ASN A 8 2.51 -11.13 -6.73
CA ASN A 8 2.08 -11.15 -8.13
C ASN A 8 2.17 -9.78 -8.82
N ALA A 9 1.98 -8.68 -8.09
CA ALA A 9 2.07 -7.32 -8.68
C ALA A 9 3.52 -6.82 -8.74
N VAL A 10 4.33 -7.15 -7.74
CA VAL A 10 5.75 -6.77 -7.66
C VAL A 10 6.56 -7.45 -8.77
N GLY A 11 6.34 -8.75 -8.99
CA GLY A 11 7.02 -9.50 -10.05
C GLY A 11 6.73 -8.94 -11.45
N LYS A 12 5.48 -8.52 -11.71
CA LYS A 12 5.11 -7.87 -12.99
C LYS A 12 5.85 -6.55 -13.23
N LEU A 13 6.14 -5.80 -12.16
CA LEU A 13 6.89 -4.53 -12.26
C LEU A 13 8.41 -4.71 -12.11
N LYS A 14 8.90 -5.94 -11.91
CA LYS A 14 10.31 -6.25 -11.62
C LYS A 14 10.90 -5.37 -10.51
N ALA A 15 10.08 -5.04 -9.50
CA ALA A 15 10.37 -3.98 -8.52
C ALA A 15 10.67 -4.54 -7.11
N GLU A 16 11.37 -5.68 -7.03
CA GLU A 16 11.62 -6.40 -5.78
C GLU A 16 12.48 -5.57 -4.82
N ASP A 17 13.59 -4.99 -5.29
CA ASP A 17 14.46 -4.13 -4.50
C ASP A 17 13.73 -2.87 -3.99
N GLN A 18 12.91 -2.24 -4.84
CA GLN A 18 12.14 -1.05 -4.44
C GLN A 18 11.02 -1.42 -3.45
N CYS A 19 10.53 -2.66 -3.50
CA CYS A 19 9.59 -3.17 -2.50
C CYS A 19 10.29 -3.39 -1.15
N LEU A 20 11.55 -3.83 -1.15
CA LEU A 20 12.36 -3.91 0.08
C LEU A 20 12.60 -2.52 0.67
N GLU A 21 13.04 -1.55 -0.12
CA GLU A 21 13.17 -0.15 0.31
C GLU A 21 11.87 0.38 0.92
N LEU A 22 10.73 0.12 0.28
CA LEU A 22 9.44 0.55 0.80
C LEU A 22 9.11 -0.11 2.14
N LYS A 23 9.40 -1.41 2.30
CA LYS A 23 9.18 -2.12 3.57
C LYS A 23 10.01 -1.49 4.70
N GLU A 24 11.26 -1.15 4.45
CA GLU A 24 12.12 -0.49 5.44
C GLU A 24 11.67 0.95 5.75
N GLU A 25 11.18 1.69 4.74
CA GLU A 25 10.57 3.01 4.96
C GLU A 25 9.33 2.90 5.86
N LEU A 26 8.45 1.93 5.59
CA LEU A 26 7.21 1.73 6.34
C LEU A 26 7.44 1.09 7.72
N ALA A 27 8.49 0.31 7.90
CA ALA A 27 8.87 -0.23 9.21
C ALA A 27 9.36 0.88 10.16
N ARG A 28 10.01 1.92 9.62
CA ARG A 28 10.45 3.10 10.40
C ARG A 28 9.34 4.09 10.66
N ASP A 29 8.46 4.31 9.69
CA ASP A 29 7.30 5.19 9.81
C ASP A 29 6.05 4.50 9.22
N PRO A 30 5.31 3.73 10.05
CA PRO A 30 4.08 3.07 9.60
C PRO A 30 2.97 4.05 9.24
N ALA A 31 3.03 5.31 9.68
CA ALA A 31 2.04 6.33 9.38
C ALA A 31 2.34 7.07 8.07
N LYS A 32 3.43 6.74 7.37
CA LYS A 32 3.90 7.44 6.17
C LYS A 32 2.89 7.50 5.04
N GLY A 33 2.83 8.65 4.39
CA GLY A 33 1.98 8.86 3.21
C GLY A 33 0.56 9.30 3.56
N ASP A 34 -0.24 9.46 2.52
CA ASP A 34 -1.50 10.20 2.60
C ASP A 34 -2.63 9.30 3.10
N LEU A 35 -3.32 9.72 4.16
CA LEU A 35 -4.55 9.07 4.59
C LEU A 35 -5.63 9.24 3.51
N LEU A 36 -6.18 8.12 3.04
CA LEU A 36 -7.26 8.12 2.06
C LEU A 36 -8.61 8.24 2.78
N ARG A 37 -9.19 9.45 2.77
CA ARG A 37 -10.49 9.69 3.41
C ARG A 37 -11.58 8.77 2.83
N GLY A 38 -12.48 8.32 3.70
CA GLY A 38 -13.60 7.45 3.30
C GLY A 38 -13.24 5.97 3.10
N THR A 39 -11.97 5.58 3.29
CA THR A 39 -11.51 4.18 3.11
C THR A 39 -11.39 3.39 4.42
N GLY A 40 -11.72 3.99 5.56
CA GLY A 40 -11.59 3.32 6.86
C GLY A 40 -10.15 3.23 7.39
N GLY A 41 -9.22 4.05 6.90
CA GLY A 41 -7.86 4.14 7.48
C GLY A 41 -6.72 3.78 6.53
N PHE A 42 -7.01 3.44 5.27
CA PHE A 42 -5.97 3.16 4.30
C PHE A 42 -5.12 4.39 4.00
N ARG A 43 -3.84 4.14 3.73
CA ARG A 43 -2.83 5.13 3.37
C ARG A 43 -2.28 4.86 1.98
N LYS A 44 -1.82 5.92 1.34
CA LYS A 44 -1.18 5.88 0.02
C LYS A 44 0.24 6.39 0.10
N VAL A 45 1.18 5.59 -0.35
CA VAL A 45 2.61 5.93 -0.40
C VAL A 45 3.14 5.77 -1.83
N ARG A 46 4.14 6.58 -2.18
CA ARG A 46 4.82 6.50 -3.49
C ARG A 46 6.02 5.59 -3.38
N MET A 47 6.10 4.61 -4.28
CA MET A 47 7.23 3.69 -4.41
C MET A 47 8.01 4.03 -5.68
N ARG A 48 9.34 3.93 -5.63
CA ARG A 48 10.18 3.99 -6.84
C ARG A 48 9.90 2.76 -7.70
N LEU A 49 10.14 2.87 -9.00
CA LEU A 49 10.19 1.72 -9.90
C LEU A 49 11.60 1.62 -10.51
N PRO A 50 12.03 0.43 -10.95
CA PRO A 50 13.33 0.28 -11.60
C PRO A 50 13.53 1.31 -12.73
N GLY A 51 14.67 2.00 -12.71
CA GLY A 51 15.01 3.03 -13.72
C GLY A 51 14.14 4.29 -13.69
N ARG A 52 13.30 4.49 -12.66
CA ARG A 52 12.41 5.67 -12.54
C ARG A 52 12.44 6.28 -11.14
N GLY A 53 12.45 7.61 -11.07
CA GLY A 53 12.30 8.35 -9.82
C GLY A 53 10.90 8.20 -9.18
N LYS A 54 10.73 8.64 -7.91
CA LYS A 54 9.44 8.55 -7.16
C LYS A 54 8.26 9.21 -7.89
N SER A 55 8.51 10.22 -8.73
CA SER A 55 7.48 10.93 -9.52
C SER A 55 6.96 10.17 -10.73
N GLY A 56 7.71 9.17 -11.22
CA GLY A 56 7.35 8.26 -12.32
C GLY A 56 7.19 6.79 -11.89
N GLY A 57 7.19 6.55 -10.58
CA GLY A 57 7.11 5.21 -9.99
C GLY A 57 5.67 4.69 -9.82
N ALA A 58 5.46 3.94 -8.75
CA ALA A 58 4.18 3.32 -8.40
C ALA A 58 3.54 3.97 -7.18
N ARG A 59 2.24 3.76 -7.03
CA ARG A 59 1.47 4.07 -5.82
C ARG A 59 1.13 2.75 -5.14
N VAL A 60 1.35 2.71 -3.83
CA VAL A 60 1.01 1.58 -2.98
C VAL A 60 -0.06 2.04 -1.99
N ILE A 61 -1.15 1.30 -1.94
CA ILE A 61 -2.22 1.47 -0.96
C ILE A 61 -2.04 0.40 0.12
N TYR A 62 -2.00 0.84 1.37
CA TYR A 62 -1.80 -0.03 2.50
C TYR A 62 -2.65 0.34 3.71
N TYR A 63 -2.82 -0.60 4.62
CA TYR A 63 -3.47 -0.40 5.91
C TYR A 63 -2.46 -0.68 7.02
N TYR A 64 -2.37 0.20 8.01
CA TYR A 64 -1.53 -0.01 9.19
C TYR A 64 -2.41 -0.40 10.38
N LEU A 65 -2.31 -1.66 10.79
CA LEU A 65 -2.93 -2.18 11.98
C LEU A 65 -1.99 -1.96 13.17
N SER A 66 -2.20 -0.86 13.88
CA SER A 66 -1.30 -0.42 14.96
C SER A 66 -1.27 -1.37 16.15
N ALA A 67 -2.39 -2.00 16.49
CA ALA A 67 -2.49 -2.94 17.62
C ALA A 67 -1.46 -4.08 17.54
N ASP A 68 -1.23 -4.61 16.34
CA ASP A 68 -0.32 -5.73 16.10
C ASP A 68 1.01 -5.29 15.43
N GLY A 69 1.16 -4.00 15.14
CA GLY A 69 2.30 -3.50 14.35
C GLY A 69 2.35 -4.07 12.93
N ILE A 70 1.21 -4.49 12.37
CA ILE A 70 1.13 -5.14 11.06
C ILE A 70 0.76 -4.12 9.98
N ILE A 71 1.46 -4.18 8.85
CA ILE A 71 1.10 -3.43 7.65
C ILE A 71 0.51 -4.41 6.65
N TYR A 72 -0.60 -4.05 6.01
CA TYR A 72 -1.22 -4.81 4.92
C TYR A 72 -1.11 -4.02 3.61
N LEU A 73 -0.32 -4.50 2.65
CA LEU A 73 -0.23 -3.88 1.32
C LEU A 73 -1.32 -4.47 0.44
N VAL A 74 -2.26 -3.65 0.00
CA VAL A 74 -3.50 -4.11 -0.66
C VAL A 74 -3.51 -3.83 -2.15
N SER A 75 -2.83 -2.77 -2.60
CA SER A 75 -2.74 -2.48 -4.03
C SER A 75 -1.41 -1.82 -4.38
N LEU A 76 -0.91 -2.13 -5.57
CA LEU A 76 0.29 -1.58 -6.14
C LEU A 76 0.08 -1.38 -7.63
N TYR A 77 0.17 -0.13 -8.09
CA TYR A 77 -0.08 0.23 -9.49
C TYR A 77 0.83 1.38 -9.93
N ALA A 78 1.23 1.39 -11.20
CA ALA A 78 2.02 2.46 -11.77
C ALA A 78 1.21 3.77 -11.85
N LYS A 79 1.90 4.93 -11.79
CA LYS A 79 1.26 6.25 -11.78
C LYS A 79 0.23 6.46 -12.90
N ASN A 80 0.48 5.92 -14.08
CA ASN A 80 -0.34 6.08 -15.27
C ASN A 80 -1.60 5.20 -15.31
N VAL A 81 -1.75 4.26 -14.37
CA VAL A 81 -2.88 3.33 -14.35
C VAL A 81 -4.09 3.93 -13.66
N GLN A 82 -3.88 4.65 -12.55
CA GLN A 82 -4.96 5.22 -11.75
C GLN A 82 -4.46 6.43 -10.96
N GLU A 83 -5.17 7.56 -11.06
CA GLU A 83 -4.84 8.76 -10.27
C GLU A 83 -5.54 8.78 -8.91
N ASN A 84 -6.85 8.55 -8.92
CA ASN A 84 -7.73 8.64 -7.74
C ASN A 84 -8.54 7.36 -7.55
N LEU A 85 -8.99 7.12 -6.32
CA LEU A 85 -9.95 6.06 -6.03
C LEU A 85 -11.34 6.49 -6.47
N THR A 86 -12.06 5.59 -7.13
CA THR A 86 -13.50 5.76 -7.34
C THR A 86 -14.24 5.60 -6.00
N ALA A 87 -15.45 6.16 -5.91
CA ALA A 87 -16.29 5.98 -4.71
C ALA A 87 -16.55 4.50 -4.39
N LYS A 88 -16.70 3.67 -5.43
CA LYS A 88 -16.85 2.22 -5.29
C LYS A 88 -15.60 1.58 -4.67
N GLN A 89 -14.41 1.90 -5.16
CA GLN A 89 -13.15 1.39 -4.59
C GLN A 89 -12.94 1.86 -3.16
N ALA A 90 -13.25 3.12 -2.85
CA ALA A 90 -13.16 3.64 -1.49
C ALA A 90 -14.09 2.87 -0.52
N LYS A 91 -15.32 2.57 -0.96
CA LYS A 91 -16.26 1.75 -0.19
C LYS A 91 -15.73 0.33 0.05
N GLN A 92 -15.18 -0.31 -0.99
CA GLN A 92 -14.58 -1.64 -0.88
C GLN A 92 -13.39 -1.66 0.09
N LEU A 93 -12.54 -0.62 0.07
CA LEU A 93 -11.46 -0.49 1.05
C LEU A 93 -12.01 -0.32 2.47
N LYS A 94 -13.09 0.45 2.65
CA LYS A 94 -13.75 0.60 3.95
C LYS A 94 -14.27 -0.74 4.48
N GLU A 95 -14.95 -1.51 3.65
CA GLU A 95 -15.40 -2.87 4.01
C GLU A 95 -14.21 -3.78 4.38
N LEU A 96 -13.11 -3.69 3.63
CA LEU A 96 -11.89 -4.43 3.93
C LEU A 96 -11.24 -4.03 5.26
N SER A 97 -11.27 -2.74 5.63
CA SER A 97 -10.73 -2.28 6.93
C SER A 97 -11.44 -2.96 8.10
N THR A 98 -12.77 -3.08 8.05
CA THR A 98 -13.55 -3.76 9.08
C THR A 98 -13.19 -5.25 9.16
N ILE A 99 -12.97 -5.90 8.02
CA ILE A 99 -12.54 -7.31 7.99
C ILE A 99 -11.14 -7.48 8.60
N ILE A 100 -10.22 -6.55 8.34
CA ILE A 100 -8.86 -6.57 8.92
C ILE A 100 -8.95 -6.43 10.44
N GLU A 101 -9.72 -5.46 10.93
CA GLU A 101 -9.90 -5.21 12.37
C GLU A 101 -10.62 -6.35 13.10
N THR A 102 -11.54 -7.05 12.43
CA THR A 102 -12.33 -8.15 13.03
C THR A 102 -11.56 -9.48 13.10
N LYS A 103 -10.44 -9.61 12.38
CA LYS A 103 -9.64 -10.85 12.33
C LYS A 103 -8.59 -10.95 13.44
N ILE A 104 -8.71 -10.11 14.46
CA ILE A 104 -7.94 -10.10 15.71
C ILE A 104 -8.76 -10.84 16.76
#